data_AF-A0A377TJW0-F1
#
_entry.id   AF-A0A377TJW0-F1
#
_cell.length_a   1.000
_cell.length_b   1.000
_cell.length_c   1.000
_cell.angle_alpha   90.00
_cell.angle_beta   90.00
_cell.angle_gamma   90.00
#
_symmetry.space_group_name_H-M   'P 1'
#
loop_
_entity.id
_entity.type
_entity.pdbx_description
1 polymer ?
#
loop_
_entity_poly.entity_id
_entity_poly.type
_entity_poly.pdbx_seq_one_letter_code
_entity_poly.pdbx_strand_id
1 'polypeptide(L)'
;MAQRGIPCLWMRGGTSKAACFLADDLPADPVRRDAVLLAVMGSPDPRQIDGIGGADPLTSKVAIIRRSARPDADVDYLFAQVNVAAATVDYGQNCGNILAAVGPFAIERGLVRHDAPLTRVRIFMENTGQLAVAEIPCDADGVNYVGESRIDGVPGSASPILLHFLDVAGSSCGALLPTGRVRDRF
;
A
#
# COMPACT_ATOMS: atom_id res chain seq x y z
N MET A 1 31.79 -1.01 -0.61
CA MET A 1 30.93 -1.06 0.60
C MET A 1 30.11 -2.32 0.55
N ALA A 2 29.85 -2.97 1.68
CA ALA A 2 28.96 -4.12 1.71
C ALA A 2 27.50 -3.67 1.56
N GLN A 3 26.73 -4.32 0.69
CA GLN A 3 25.29 -4.10 0.61
C GLN A 3 24.58 -4.80 1.77
N ARG A 4 23.44 -4.26 2.20
CA ARG A 4 22.57 -4.86 3.22
C ARG A 4 21.28 -5.32 2.57
N GLY A 5 20.96 -6.61 2.68
CA GLY A 5 19.67 -7.14 2.27
C GLY A 5 18.54 -6.67 3.20
N ILE A 6 17.39 -6.33 2.61
CA ILE A 6 16.14 -6.03 3.32
C ILE A 6 15.04 -6.87 2.66
N PRO A 7 14.30 -7.71 3.41
CA PRO A 7 13.20 -8.47 2.84
C PRO A 7 12.12 -7.55 2.25
N CYS A 8 11.65 -7.87 1.05
CA CYS A 8 10.67 -7.08 0.32
C CYS A 8 9.75 -8.02 -0.47
N LEU A 9 8.46 -7.72 -0.54
CA LEU A 9 7.58 -8.29 -1.57
C LEU A 9 7.25 -7.19 -2.59
N TRP A 10 7.48 -7.48 -3.86
CA TRP A 10 7.08 -6.60 -4.94
C TRP A 10 5.72 -7.02 -5.47
N MET A 11 4.69 -6.19 -5.23
CA MET A 11 3.30 -6.58 -5.48
C MET A 11 2.60 -5.59 -6.41
N ARG A 12 1.73 -6.13 -7.28
CA ARG A 12 0.72 -5.32 -7.98
C ARG A 12 -0.51 -5.19 -7.09
N GLY A 13 -0.89 -3.96 -6.77
CA GLY A 13 -2.18 -3.62 -6.15
C GLY A 13 -3.00 -2.79 -7.12
N GLY A 14 -4.17 -3.30 -7.54
CA GLY A 14 -4.98 -2.64 -8.58
C GLY A 14 -4.16 -2.41 -9.86
N THR A 15 -4.10 -1.16 -10.33
CA THR A 15 -3.32 -0.74 -11.50
C THR A 15 -1.96 -0.13 -11.13
N SER A 16 -1.42 -0.41 -9.95
CA SER A 16 -0.12 0.09 -9.48
C SER A 16 0.76 -1.04 -8.94
N LYS A 17 2.07 -0.78 -8.81
CA LYS A 17 3.02 -1.71 -8.17
C LYS A 17 3.73 -1.01 -7.02
N ALA A 18 3.99 -1.74 -5.94
CA ALA A 18 4.71 -1.24 -4.78
C ALA A 18 5.70 -2.25 -4.21
N ALA A 19 6.73 -1.72 -3.57
CA ALA A 19 7.60 -2.45 -2.67
C ALA A 19 6.92 -2.51 -1.30
N CYS A 20 6.59 -3.71 -0.85
CA CYS A 20 5.91 -3.95 0.41
C CYS A 20 6.90 -4.46 1.45
N PHE A 21 6.95 -3.78 2.60
CA PHE A 21 7.87 -4.06 3.71
C PHE A 21 7.11 -4.29 5.01
N LEU A 22 7.68 -5.14 5.87
CA LEU A 22 7.38 -5.06 7.30
C LEU A 22 8.03 -3.79 7.86
N ALA A 23 7.33 -3.08 8.74
CA ALA A 23 7.91 -1.89 9.39
C ALA A 23 9.21 -2.23 10.14
N ASP A 24 9.28 -3.41 10.76
CA ASP A 24 10.44 -3.87 11.53
C ASP A 24 11.67 -4.19 10.66
N ASP A 25 11.48 -4.40 9.36
CA ASP A 25 12.57 -4.60 8.40
C ASP A 25 13.22 -3.26 7.99
N LEU A 26 12.59 -2.12 8.33
CA LEU A 26 13.04 -0.77 8.00
C LEU A 26 13.55 -0.01 9.25
N PRO A 27 14.38 1.04 9.08
CA PRO A 27 14.75 1.92 10.18
C PRO A 27 13.53 2.60 10.82
N ALA A 28 13.50 2.65 12.16
CA ALA A 28 12.49 3.40 12.89
C ALA A 28 12.65 4.92 12.77
N ASP A 29 13.88 5.40 12.57
CA ASP A 29 14.17 6.81 12.32
C ASP A 29 13.65 7.22 10.92
N PRO A 30 12.72 8.20 10.81
CA PRO A 30 12.11 8.58 9.54
C PRO A 30 13.11 9.04 8.49
N VAL A 31 14.13 9.82 8.88
CA VAL A 31 15.13 10.35 7.93
C VAL A 31 15.94 9.20 7.33
N ARG A 32 16.38 8.25 8.17
CA ARG A 32 17.09 7.06 7.70
C ARG A 32 16.20 6.12 6.90
N ARG A 33 14.92 6.00 7.27
CA ARG A 33 13.93 5.24 6.50
C ARG A 33 13.78 5.81 5.11
N ASP A 34 13.58 7.12 4.97
CA ASP A 34 13.41 7.79 3.68
C ASP A 34 14.65 7.58 2.79
N ALA A 35 15.86 7.67 3.37
CA ALA A 35 17.09 7.35 2.65
C ALA A 35 17.12 5.89 2.15
N VAL A 36 16.63 4.94 2.95
CA VAL A 36 16.48 3.53 2.51
C VAL A 36 15.44 3.41 1.40
N LEU A 37 14.29 4.06 1.50
CA LEU A 37 13.23 3.99 0.48
C LEU A 37 13.69 4.59 -0.85
N LEU A 38 14.39 5.72 -0.81
CA LEU A 38 15.01 6.34 -1.98
C LEU A 38 16.02 5.38 -2.64
N ALA A 39 16.90 4.76 -1.85
CA ALA A 39 17.87 3.80 -2.37
C ALA A 39 17.21 2.55 -2.97
N VAL A 40 16.22 1.96 -2.29
CA VAL A 40 15.45 0.81 -2.79
C VAL A 40 14.82 1.12 -4.15
N MET A 41 14.20 2.29 -4.29
CA MET A 41 13.52 2.68 -5.52
C MET A 41 14.47 3.26 -6.58
N GLY A 42 15.75 3.48 -6.26
CA GLY A 42 16.75 4.03 -7.19
C GLY A 42 16.54 5.52 -7.46
N SER A 43 16.08 6.28 -6.47
CA SER A 43 15.75 7.71 -6.61
C SER A 43 16.72 8.60 -5.84
N PRO A 44 17.03 9.82 -6.35
CA PRO A 44 16.53 10.40 -7.59
C PRO A 44 17.27 9.89 -8.84
N ASP A 45 16.53 9.43 -9.83
CA ASP A 45 17.00 9.12 -11.18
C ASP A 45 15.78 8.98 -12.09
N PRO A 46 15.66 9.76 -13.19
CA PRO A 46 14.59 9.59 -14.18
C PRO A 46 14.43 8.17 -14.74
N ARG A 47 15.44 7.31 -14.57
CA ARG A 47 15.41 5.90 -15.01
C ARG A 47 15.24 4.90 -13.87
N GLN A 48 15.44 5.33 -12.61
CA GLN A 48 15.49 4.46 -11.43
C GLN A 48 16.38 3.20 -11.62
N ILE A 49 17.47 3.33 -12.40
CA ILE A 49 18.20 2.15 -12.92
C ILE A 49 18.95 1.38 -11.82
N ASP A 50 19.28 2.05 -10.72
CA ASP A 50 19.98 1.49 -9.56
C ASP A 50 19.01 1.16 -8.41
N GLY A 51 17.78 0.77 -8.76
CA GLY A 51 16.75 0.34 -7.82
C GLY A 51 15.64 -0.46 -8.50
N ILE A 52 14.58 -0.77 -7.75
CA ILE A 52 13.45 -1.58 -8.25
C ILE A 52 12.30 -0.74 -8.80
N GLY A 53 12.41 0.59 -8.74
CA GLY A 53 11.42 1.50 -9.29
C GLY A 53 11.29 1.38 -10.80
N GLY A 54 10.10 1.60 -11.33
CA GLY A 54 9.82 1.47 -12.77
C GLY A 54 9.88 2.77 -13.56
N ALA A 55 10.49 3.83 -13.01
CA ALA A 55 10.58 5.18 -13.60
C ALA A 55 9.23 5.84 -13.90
N ASP A 56 8.15 5.37 -13.28
CA ASP A 56 6.78 5.89 -13.44
C ASP A 56 6.10 6.00 -12.06
N PRO A 57 5.29 7.06 -11.78
CA PRO A 57 4.61 7.22 -10.50
C PRO A 57 3.74 6.03 -10.07
N LEU A 58 3.18 5.25 -11.01
CA LEU A 58 2.41 4.03 -10.74
C LEU A 58 3.27 2.85 -10.27
N THR A 59 4.58 2.95 -10.44
CA THR A 59 5.57 1.91 -10.13
C THR A 59 6.73 2.40 -9.25
N SER A 60 6.57 3.58 -8.65
CA SER A 60 7.50 4.16 -7.67
C SER A 60 6.79 4.36 -6.32
N LYS A 61 6.25 3.27 -5.78
CA LYS A 61 5.40 3.26 -4.58
C LYS A 61 5.93 2.29 -3.53
N VAL A 62 5.69 2.60 -2.27
CA VAL A 62 6.06 1.76 -1.13
C VAL A 62 4.86 1.58 -0.21
N ALA A 63 4.69 0.37 0.30
CA ALA A 63 3.78 0.05 1.39
C ALA A 63 4.58 -0.45 2.59
N ILE A 64 4.38 0.18 3.74
CA ILE A 64 5.01 -0.21 5.01
C ILE A 64 3.90 -0.71 5.92
N ILE A 65 3.99 -1.96 6.35
CA ILE A 65 2.89 -2.66 7.00
C ILE A 65 3.40 -3.26 8.31
N ARG A 66 2.60 -3.17 9.36
CA ARG A 66 2.86 -3.83 10.64
C ARG A 66 1.57 -4.38 11.24
N ARG A 67 1.69 -5.29 12.20
CA ARG A 67 0.56 -5.66 13.07
C ARG A 67 0.05 -4.41 13.78
N SER A 68 -1.26 -4.20 13.78
CA SER A 68 -1.85 -3.06 14.48
C SER A 68 -1.83 -3.31 15.98
N ALA A 69 -1.57 -2.25 16.75
CA ALA A 69 -1.81 -2.23 18.20
C ALA A 69 -3.26 -1.82 18.52
N ARG A 70 -4.06 -1.45 17.50
CA ARG A 70 -5.41 -0.94 17.68
C ARG A 70 -6.40 -2.10 17.76
N PRO A 71 -7.47 -2.00 18.57
CA PRO A 71 -8.49 -3.05 18.65
C PRO A 71 -9.40 -3.11 17.40
N ASP A 72 -9.47 -2.01 16.64
CA ASP A 72 -10.33 -1.84 15.46
C ASP A 72 -9.65 -2.23 14.14
N ALA A 73 -8.35 -2.56 14.16
CA ALA A 73 -7.57 -2.93 12.98
C ALA A 73 -6.71 -4.17 13.23
N ASP A 74 -6.43 -4.93 12.18
CA ASP A 74 -5.53 -6.09 12.22
C ASP A 74 -4.10 -5.67 11.85
N VAL A 75 -3.97 -4.76 10.88
CA VAL A 75 -2.69 -4.18 10.44
C VAL A 75 -2.76 -2.67 10.30
N ASP A 76 -1.62 -2.02 10.54
CA ASP A 76 -1.40 -0.62 10.15
C ASP A 76 -0.70 -0.61 8.79
N TYR A 77 -1.08 0.34 7.94
CA TYR A 77 -0.53 0.56 6.61
C TYR A 77 -0.15 2.03 6.44
N LEU A 78 1.13 2.25 6.14
CA LEU A 78 1.68 3.54 5.74
C LEU A 78 2.08 3.48 4.26
N PHE A 79 1.42 4.30 3.45
CA PHE A 79 1.78 4.51 2.05
C PHE A 79 2.90 5.54 1.93
N ALA A 80 3.86 5.29 1.03
CA ALA A 80 4.86 6.27 0.64
C ALA A 80 4.97 6.37 -0.88
N GLN A 81 4.80 7.57 -1.43
CA GLN A 81 5.11 7.86 -2.82
C GLN A 81 6.57 8.30 -2.91
N VAL A 82 7.40 7.52 -3.61
CA VAL A 82 8.79 7.92 -3.88
C VAL A 82 8.83 8.71 -5.18
N ASN A 83 9.35 9.94 -5.13
CA ASN A 83 9.49 10.76 -6.31
C ASN A 83 10.63 10.23 -7.19
N VAL A 84 10.39 10.10 -8.50
CA VAL A 84 11.36 9.59 -9.46
C VAL A 84 12.52 10.58 -9.68
N ALA A 85 12.20 11.87 -9.82
CA ALA A 85 13.15 12.91 -10.21
C ALA A 85 13.77 13.68 -9.02
N ALA A 86 13.16 13.62 -7.84
CA ALA A 86 13.59 14.32 -6.65
C ALA A 86 13.85 13.36 -5.48
N ALA A 87 14.80 13.71 -4.62
CA ALA A 87 15.14 12.94 -3.42
C ALA A 87 14.10 13.17 -2.31
N THR A 88 12.83 12.86 -2.58
CA THR A 88 11.70 13.13 -1.69
C THR A 88 10.78 11.92 -1.61
N VAL A 89 10.33 11.61 -0.39
CA VAL A 89 9.29 10.63 -0.11
C VAL A 89 8.08 11.38 0.42
N ASP A 90 6.91 11.14 -0.19
CA ASP A 90 5.66 11.80 0.18
C ASP A 90 4.70 10.82 0.89
N TYR A 91 4.19 11.26 2.03
CA TYR A 91 3.26 10.55 2.92
C TYR A 91 1.88 11.22 2.98
N GLY A 92 1.63 12.27 2.20
CA GLY A 92 0.45 13.13 2.36
C GLY A 92 -0.88 12.51 1.92
N GLN A 93 -0.87 11.37 1.24
CA GLN A 93 -2.07 10.73 0.70
C GLN A 93 -2.04 9.21 0.93
N ASN A 94 -3.20 8.57 0.86
CA ASN A 94 -3.29 7.13 0.67
C ASN A 94 -3.27 6.75 -0.81
N CYS A 95 -3.03 5.47 -1.08
CA CYS A 95 -3.20 4.90 -2.42
C CYS A 95 -4.18 3.73 -2.39
N GLY A 96 -5.39 3.93 -2.93
CA GLY A 96 -6.43 2.89 -2.99
C GLY A 96 -6.03 1.66 -3.81
N ASN A 97 -5.20 1.84 -4.85
CA ASN A 97 -4.62 0.73 -5.60
C ASN A 97 -3.71 -0.15 -4.74
N ILE A 98 -2.75 0.47 -4.03
CA ILE A 98 -1.79 -0.28 -3.21
C ILE A 98 -2.46 -0.88 -1.96
N LEU A 99 -3.56 -0.29 -1.48
CA LEU A 99 -4.38 -0.89 -0.43
C LEU A 99 -4.83 -2.32 -0.79
N ALA A 100 -5.08 -2.62 -2.06
CA ALA A 100 -5.44 -3.98 -2.52
C ALA A 100 -4.34 -5.02 -2.28
N ALA A 101 -3.08 -4.60 -2.16
CA ALA A 101 -1.95 -5.50 -1.87
C ALA A 101 -1.70 -5.70 -0.37
N VAL A 102 -2.28 -4.86 0.50
CA VAL A 102 -2.01 -4.88 1.95
C VAL A 102 -2.57 -6.15 2.61
N GLY A 103 -3.82 -6.52 2.30
CA GLY A 103 -4.44 -7.73 2.84
C GLY A 103 -3.67 -9.00 2.47
N PRO A 104 -3.38 -9.25 1.18
CA PRO A 104 -2.54 -10.37 0.77
C PRO A 104 -1.16 -10.36 1.44
N PHE A 105 -0.46 -9.22 1.43
CA PHE A 105 0.84 -9.10 2.09
C PHE A 105 0.77 -9.47 3.58
N ALA A 106 -0.26 -9.02 4.29
CA ALA A 106 -0.42 -9.30 5.71
C ALA A 106 -0.60 -10.81 5.98
N ILE A 107 -1.28 -11.54 5.09
CA ILE A 107 -1.42 -12.99 5.18
C ILE A 107 -0.09 -13.69 4.85
N GLU A 108 0.54 -13.34 3.72
CA GLU A 108 1.81 -13.91 3.25
C GLU A 108 2.95 -13.73 4.27
N ARG A 109 2.92 -12.64 5.04
CA ARG A 109 3.90 -12.35 6.09
C ARG A 109 3.49 -12.79 7.49
N GLY A 110 2.39 -13.52 7.62
CA GLY A 110 1.91 -14.05 8.90
C GLY A 110 1.48 -12.98 9.90
N LEU A 111 1.19 -11.76 9.44
CA LEU A 111 0.56 -10.72 10.27
C LEU A 111 -0.90 -11.05 10.55
N VAL A 112 -1.58 -11.66 9.58
CA VAL A 112 -2.97 -12.11 9.72
C VAL A 112 -3.05 -13.58 9.37
N ARG A 113 -3.71 -14.37 10.24
CA ARG A 113 -4.06 -15.75 9.93
C ARG A 113 -5.18 -15.73 8.90
N HIS A 114 -5.04 -16.50 7.82
CA HIS A 114 -6.10 -16.63 6.84
C HIS A 114 -7.14 -17.68 7.27
N ASP A 115 -8.36 -17.45 6.82
CA ASP A 115 -9.50 -18.37 6.84
C ASP A 115 -10.01 -18.55 5.40
N ALA A 116 -10.33 -19.79 5.04
CA ALA A 116 -10.95 -20.14 3.77
C ALA A 116 -12.49 -20.14 3.88
N PRO A 117 -13.23 -19.77 2.82
CA PRO A 117 -12.75 -19.37 1.49
C PRO A 117 -12.40 -17.88 1.37
N LEU A 118 -12.55 -17.11 2.46
CA LEU A 118 -12.44 -15.66 2.45
C LEU A 118 -11.92 -15.16 3.79
N THR A 119 -10.83 -14.39 3.76
CA THR A 119 -10.27 -13.72 4.94
C THR A 119 -10.62 -12.24 4.90
N ARG A 120 -11.12 -11.70 6.02
CA ARG A 120 -11.32 -10.26 6.17
C ARG A 120 -10.14 -9.66 6.91
N VAL A 121 -9.55 -8.60 6.35
CA VAL A 121 -8.43 -7.86 6.95
C VAL A 121 -8.86 -6.42 7.20
N ARG A 122 -8.88 -6.00 8.46
CA ARG A 122 -9.11 -4.61 8.87
C ARG A 122 -7.78 -3.86 8.83
N ILE A 123 -7.75 -2.77 8.06
CA ILE A 123 -6.53 -2.02 7.75
C ILE A 123 -6.71 -0.60 8.26
N PHE A 124 -5.86 -0.18 9.19
CA PHE A 124 -5.72 1.21 9.58
C PHE A 124 -4.72 1.92 8.67
N MET A 125 -5.16 2.95 7.97
CA MET A 125 -4.34 3.71 7.03
C MET A 125 -3.72 4.92 7.74
N GLU A 126 -2.42 4.84 8.06
CA GLU A 126 -1.72 5.83 8.88
C GLU A 126 -1.72 7.23 8.24
N ASN A 127 -1.71 7.33 6.90
CA ASN A 127 -1.68 8.61 6.19
C ASN A 127 -2.94 9.46 6.40
N THR A 128 -4.11 8.83 6.57
CA THR A 128 -5.41 9.54 6.68
C THR A 128 -6.15 9.28 7.99
N GLY A 129 -5.67 8.34 8.81
CA GLY A 129 -6.34 7.93 10.05
C GLY A 129 -7.64 7.14 9.84
N GLN A 130 -7.85 6.59 8.64
CA GLN A 130 -9.09 5.89 8.27
C GLN A 130 -8.94 4.38 8.32
N LEU A 131 -10.09 3.70 8.40
CA LEU A 131 -10.18 2.24 8.35
C LEU A 131 -10.70 1.77 6.99
N ALA A 132 -10.15 0.66 6.53
CA ALA A 132 -10.71 -0.11 5.43
C ALA A 132 -10.80 -1.59 5.81
N VAL A 133 -11.72 -2.32 5.18
CA VAL A 133 -11.80 -3.77 5.27
C VAL A 133 -11.54 -4.35 3.88
N ALA A 134 -10.54 -5.21 3.77
CA ALA A 134 -10.24 -5.96 2.57
C ALA A 134 -10.78 -7.40 2.71
N GLU A 135 -11.58 -7.85 1.74
CA GLU A 135 -12.00 -9.24 1.65
C GLU A 135 -11.09 -9.98 0.65
N ILE A 136 -10.30 -10.92 1.17
CA ILE A 136 -9.24 -11.62 0.44
C ILE A 136 -9.66 -13.07 0.19
N PRO A 137 -9.88 -13.49 -1.06
CA PRO A 137 -10.10 -14.89 -1.40
C PRO A 137 -8.91 -15.74 -0.95
N CYS A 138 -9.19 -16.79 -0.19
CA CYS A 138 -8.18 -17.70 0.34
C CYS A 138 -8.62 -19.15 0.12
N ASP A 139 -7.64 -20.04 0.01
CA ASP A 139 -7.83 -21.49 0.05
C ASP A 139 -7.14 -22.08 1.29
N ALA A 140 -6.91 -23.40 1.31
CA ALA A 140 -6.26 -24.07 2.43
C ALA A 140 -4.77 -23.75 2.56
N ASP A 141 -4.14 -23.26 1.49
CA ASP A 141 -2.70 -23.01 1.41
C ASP A 141 -2.37 -21.52 1.58
N GLY A 142 -3.34 -20.62 1.37
CA GLY A 142 -3.20 -19.20 1.66
C GLY A 142 -4.05 -18.31 0.76
N VAL A 143 -3.46 -17.20 0.30
CA VAL A 143 -4.13 -16.26 -0.61
C VAL A 143 -4.30 -16.90 -1.98
N ASN A 144 -5.53 -16.91 -2.49
CA ASN A 144 -5.78 -17.34 -3.87
C ASN A 144 -5.76 -16.13 -4.81
N TYR A 145 -4.73 -16.01 -5.63
CA TYR A 145 -4.59 -14.93 -6.62
C TYR A 145 -5.29 -15.23 -7.97
N VAL A 146 -5.69 -16.48 -8.22
CA VAL A 146 -6.24 -16.92 -9.51
C VAL A 146 -7.76 -16.77 -9.52
N GLY A 147 -8.26 -16.05 -10.52
CA GLY A 147 -9.70 -15.86 -10.72
C GLY A 147 -10.02 -15.19 -12.05
N GLU A 148 -11.31 -14.99 -12.30
CA GLU A 148 -11.84 -14.51 -13.58
C GLU A 148 -12.14 -13.00 -13.59
N SER A 149 -11.92 -12.30 -12.47
CA SER A 149 -12.18 -10.86 -12.38
C SER A 149 -11.15 -10.06 -13.17
N ARG A 150 -11.62 -8.99 -13.82
CA ARG A 150 -10.82 -8.13 -14.70
C ARG A 150 -10.99 -6.68 -14.29
N ILE A 151 -9.93 -5.91 -14.42
CA ILE A 151 -9.93 -4.45 -14.24
C ILE A 151 -9.20 -3.81 -15.43
N ASP A 152 -9.66 -2.64 -15.86
CA ASP A 152 -9.01 -1.91 -16.93
C ASP A 152 -7.57 -1.51 -16.53
N GLY A 153 -6.65 -1.57 -17.50
CA GLY A 153 -5.23 -1.28 -17.28
C GLY A 153 -4.38 -2.47 -16.81
N VAL A 154 -4.98 -3.65 -16.55
CA VAL A 154 -4.25 -4.88 -16.24
C VAL A 154 -4.63 -6.00 -17.21
N PRO A 155 -3.68 -6.53 -18.00
CA PRO A 155 -3.94 -7.68 -18.86
C PRO A 155 -4.31 -8.94 -18.06
N GLY A 156 -5.19 -9.78 -18.62
CA GLY A 156 -5.59 -11.04 -18.01
C GLY A 156 -6.71 -10.89 -16.98
N SER A 157 -6.71 -11.78 -15.98
CA SER A 157 -7.67 -11.81 -14.88
C SER A 157 -6.99 -12.28 -13.59
N ALA A 158 -7.62 -11.99 -12.45
CA ALA A 158 -7.16 -12.43 -11.13
C ALA A 158 -8.37 -12.58 -10.18
N SER A 159 -8.13 -13.09 -8.97
CA SER A 159 -9.13 -13.09 -7.91
C SER A 159 -9.59 -11.67 -7.55
N PRO A 160 -10.89 -11.46 -7.29
CA PRO A 160 -11.39 -10.16 -6.83
C PRO A 160 -10.98 -9.91 -5.38
N ILE A 161 -10.55 -8.70 -5.09
CA ILE A 161 -10.39 -8.20 -3.72
C ILE A 161 -11.40 -7.07 -3.53
N LEU A 162 -12.35 -7.24 -2.62
CA LEU A 162 -13.30 -6.19 -2.28
C LEU A 162 -12.67 -5.30 -1.21
N LEU A 163 -12.66 -3.99 -1.47
CA LEU A 163 -12.16 -2.98 -0.54
C LEU A 163 -13.33 -2.12 -0.06
N HIS A 164 -13.66 -2.25 1.22
CA HIS A 164 -14.68 -1.45 1.89
C HIS A 164 -14.00 -0.30 2.63
N PHE A 165 -14.19 0.92 2.14
CA PHE A 165 -13.71 2.13 2.78
C PHE A 165 -14.71 2.59 3.84
N LEU A 166 -14.29 2.64 5.11
CA LEU A 166 -15.16 2.99 6.23
C LEU A 166 -15.01 4.48 6.57
N ASP A 167 -16.14 5.17 6.75
CA ASP A 167 -16.22 6.56 7.21
C ASP A 167 -15.28 7.54 6.48
N VAL A 168 -15.24 7.45 5.14
CA VAL A 168 -14.29 8.24 4.34
C VAL A 168 -14.63 9.72 4.15
N ALA A 169 -15.81 10.16 4.59
CA ALA A 169 -16.25 11.53 4.42
C ALA A 169 -15.32 12.50 5.16
N GLY A 170 -14.60 13.35 4.43
CA GLY A 170 -13.76 14.40 5.00
C GLY A 170 -12.37 13.98 5.47
N SER A 171 -11.81 12.85 5.01
CA SER A 171 -10.48 12.33 5.43
C SER A 171 -9.39 13.40 5.57
N SER A 172 -9.30 14.25 4.55
CA SER A 172 -8.16 15.16 4.37
C SER A 172 -8.51 16.61 4.71
N CYS A 173 -9.80 16.89 4.92
CA CYS A 173 -10.33 18.26 4.95
C CYS A 173 -11.42 18.49 6.02
N GLY A 174 -11.75 17.46 6.81
CA GLY A 174 -12.67 17.55 7.96
C GLY A 174 -14.16 17.55 7.63
N ALA A 175 -14.55 17.63 6.35
CA ALA A 175 -15.96 17.62 5.95
C ALA A 175 -16.15 17.02 4.55
N LEU A 176 -17.33 16.44 4.29
CA LEU A 176 -17.72 15.95 2.96
C LEU A 176 -17.71 17.08 1.91
N LEU A 177 -18.15 18.27 2.32
CA LEU A 177 -18.13 19.50 1.52
C LEU A 177 -17.33 20.56 2.30
N PRO A 178 -16.00 20.67 2.09
CA PRO A 178 -15.16 21.60 2.87
C PRO A 178 -15.57 23.07 2.78
N THR A 179 -16.16 23.48 1.65
CA THR A 179 -16.69 24.83 1.45
C THR A 179 -18.15 24.97 1.89
N GLY A 180 -18.78 23.88 2.33
CA GLY A 180 -20.21 23.79 2.63
C GLY A 180 -21.12 23.84 1.39
N ARG A 181 -20.57 23.90 0.17
CA ARG A 181 -21.33 24.04 -1.08
C ARG A 181 -21.12 22.83 -1.97
N VAL A 182 -22.19 22.43 -2.67
CA VAL A 182 -22.11 21.38 -3.72
C VAL A 182 -21.46 21.89 -5.02
N ARG A 183 -21.30 23.21 -5.16
CA ARG A 183 -20.68 23.87 -6.32
C ARG A 183 -20.07 25.20 -5.90
N ASP A 184 -18.81 25.40 -6.25
CA ASP A 184 -18.08 26.67 -6.12
C ASP A 184 -17.81 27.30 -7.49
N ARG A 185 -17.39 28.56 -7.49
CA ARG A 185 -16.93 29.29 -8.68
C ARG A 185 -15.63 30.00 -8.32
N PHE A 186 -14.58 29.74 -9.10
CA PHE A 186 -13.24 30.31 -8.96
C PHE A 186 -12.90 31.18 -10.16
#